data_AF-A0A7X3RUQ6-F1
#
_entry.id   AF-A0A7X3RUQ6-F1
#
_cell.length_a   1.000
_cell.length_b   1.000
_cell.length_c   1.000
_cell.angle_alpha   90.00
_cell.angle_beta   90.00
_cell.angle_gamma   90.00
#
_symmetry.space_group_name_H-M   'P 1'
#
loop_
_entity.id
_entity.type
_entity.pdbx_description
1 polymer ?
#
loop_
_entity_poly.entity_id
_entity_poly.type
_entity_poly.pdbx_seq_one_letter_code
_entity_poly.pdbx_strand_id
1 'polypeptide(L)'
;MVKEGKYEHDTVSISAQIPAEIGEMLNRVSRAEERSKSYYIRKGLELFLRSRLEDLEDYKEAAEAYEEFTASGEKTVSFSDIKKELDL
;
A
#
# COMPACT_ATOMS: atom_id res chain seq x y z
N MET A 1 29.34 -29.16 -16.64
CA MET A 1 28.87 -28.62 -15.36
C MET A 1 28.03 -27.39 -15.64
N VAL A 2 26.71 -27.52 -15.61
CA VAL A 2 25.78 -26.39 -15.56
C VAL A 2 24.89 -26.72 -14.37
N LYS A 3 25.01 -25.96 -13.28
CA LYS A 3 24.07 -26.06 -12.17
C LYS A 3 22.81 -25.33 -12.60
N GLU A 4 21.77 -26.09 -12.94
CA GLU A 4 20.42 -25.55 -13.05
C GLU A 4 20.02 -25.00 -11.68
N GLY A 5 20.08 -23.69 -11.54
CA GLY A 5 19.54 -22.98 -10.38
C GLY A 5 18.03 -23.15 -10.40
N LYS A 6 17.52 -24.00 -9.51
CA LYS A 6 16.10 -24.09 -9.20
C LYS A 6 15.67 -22.72 -8.67
N TYR A 7 14.74 -22.07 -9.33
CA TYR A 7 14.00 -20.96 -8.74
C TYR A 7 13.10 -21.56 -7.65
N GLU A 8 13.57 -21.55 -6.39
CA GLU A 8 12.69 -21.77 -5.25
C GLU A 8 11.72 -20.60 -5.17
N HIS A 9 10.46 -20.85 -5.51
CA HIS A 9 9.39 -19.92 -5.19
C HIS A 9 9.10 -20.07 -3.70
N ASP A 10 9.78 -19.27 -2.87
CA ASP A 10 9.48 -19.17 -1.44
C ASP A 10 8.06 -18.62 -1.27
N THR A 11 7.12 -19.54 -1.11
CA THR A 11 5.72 -19.22 -0.80
C THR A 11 5.49 -19.39 0.69
N VAL A 12 4.82 -18.41 1.30
CA VAL A 12 4.42 -18.47 2.70
C VAL A 12 2.94 -18.84 2.79
N SER A 13 2.62 -19.81 3.64
CA SER A 13 1.23 -20.16 3.93
C SER A 13 0.62 -19.17 4.91
N ILE A 14 -0.61 -18.73 4.63
CA ILE A 14 -1.39 -17.85 5.52
C ILE A 14 -2.70 -18.54 5.87
N SER A 15 -3.14 -18.39 7.12
CA SER A 15 -4.44 -18.85 7.61
C SER A 15 -5.07 -17.74 8.42
N ALA A 16 -6.33 -17.43 8.13
CA ALA A 16 -7.11 -16.43 8.83
C ALA A 16 -8.58 -16.83 8.84
N GLN A 17 -9.28 -16.48 9.92
CA GLN A 17 -10.74 -16.56 9.96
C GLN A 17 -11.32 -15.31 9.32
N ILE A 18 -12.33 -15.48 8.47
CA ILE A 18 -13.04 -14.38 7.82
C ILE A 18 -14.53 -14.48 8.11
N PRO A 19 -15.27 -13.35 8.14
CA PRO A 19 -16.72 -13.38 8.19
C PRO A 19 -17.31 -14.26 7.09
N ALA A 20 -18.39 -14.99 7.42
CA ALA A 20 -19.04 -15.93 6.50
C ALA A 20 -19.48 -15.24 5.20
N GLU A 21 -20.01 -14.03 5.30
CA GLU A 21 -20.41 -13.18 4.17
C GLU A 21 -19.25 -12.92 3.19
N ILE A 22 -18.03 -12.70 3.68
CA ILE A 22 -16.84 -12.52 2.83
C ILE A 22 -16.47 -13.83 2.15
N GLY A 23 -16.58 -14.95 2.87
CA GLY A 23 -16.39 -16.28 2.30
C GLY A 23 -17.37 -16.57 1.16
N GLU A 24 -18.63 -16.16 1.30
CA GLU A 24 -19.65 -16.29 0.25
C GLU A 24 -19.36 -15.42 -0.96
N MET A 25 -18.98 -14.15 -0.76
CA MET A 25 -18.56 -13.25 -1.84
C MET A 25 -17.37 -13.83 -2.61
N LEU A 26 -16.35 -14.33 -1.90
CA LEU A 26 -15.17 -14.96 -2.49
C LEU A 26 -15.54 -16.22 -3.30
N ASN A 27 -16.45 -17.04 -2.79
CA ASN A 27 -16.96 -18.22 -3.51
C ASN A 27 -17.66 -17.82 -4.81
N ARG A 28 -18.50 -16.78 -4.78
CA ARG A 28 -19.27 -16.33 -5.94
C ARG A 28 -18.36 -15.84 -7.07
N VAL A 29 -17.41 -14.96 -6.75
CA VAL A 29 -16.48 -14.41 -7.75
C VAL A 29 -15.56 -15.50 -8.29
N SER A 30 -15.00 -16.34 -7.40
CA SER A 30 -14.15 -17.47 -7.77
C SER A 30 -14.83 -18.42 -8.78
N ARG A 31 -16.12 -18.71 -8.59
CA ARG A 31 -16.91 -19.55 -9.51
C ARG A 31 -17.25 -18.83 -10.81
N ALA A 32 -17.67 -17.57 -10.74
CA ALA A 32 -18.11 -16.80 -11.90
C ALA A 32 -16.97 -16.55 -12.91
N GLU A 33 -15.74 -16.36 -12.42
CA GLU A 33 -14.57 -16.05 -13.24
C GLU A 33 -13.65 -17.26 -13.47
N GLU A 34 -14.05 -18.46 -13.00
CA GLU A 34 -13.25 -19.70 -13.11
C GLU A 34 -11.82 -19.55 -12.56
N ARG A 35 -11.67 -18.83 -11.44
CA ARG A 35 -10.37 -18.57 -10.79
C ARG A 35 -10.33 -19.06 -9.37
N SER A 36 -9.16 -19.54 -8.93
CA SER A 36 -8.97 -20.00 -7.55
C SER A 36 -9.21 -18.89 -6.52
N LYS A 37 -9.76 -19.22 -5.36
CA LYS A 37 -9.89 -18.27 -4.23
C LYS A 37 -8.55 -17.66 -3.83
N SER A 38 -7.48 -18.45 -3.87
CA SER A 38 -6.12 -18.02 -3.56
C SER A 38 -5.63 -16.91 -4.50
N TYR A 39 -6.11 -16.84 -5.74
CA TYR A 39 -5.80 -15.72 -6.64
C TYR A 39 -6.31 -14.39 -6.05
N TYR A 40 -7.59 -14.33 -5.66
CA TYR A 40 -8.19 -13.13 -5.10
C TYR A 40 -7.63 -12.80 -3.72
N ILE A 41 -7.38 -13.80 -2.88
CA ILE A 41 -6.75 -13.58 -1.57
C ILE A 41 -5.37 -12.93 -1.75
N ARG A 42 -4.52 -13.48 -2.62
CA ARG A 42 -3.20 -12.92 -2.87
C ARG A 42 -3.28 -11.52 -3.48
N LYS A 43 -4.14 -11.32 -4.49
CA LYS A 43 -4.28 -10.02 -5.16
C LYS A 43 -4.85 -8.94 -4.25
N GLY A 44 -5.87 -9.26 -3.47
CA GLY A 44 -6.44 -8.35 -2.49
C GLY A 44 -5.44 -7.98 -1.40
N LEU A 45 -4.70 -8.98 -0.87
CA LEU A 45 -3.66 -8.73 0.13
C LEU A 45 -2.50 -7.90 -0.43
N GLU A 46 -2.04 -8.19 -1.65
CA GLU A 46 -1.00 -7.40 -2.33
C GLU A 46 -1.40 -5.94 -2.49
N LEU A 47 -2.60 -5.67 -3.01
CA LEU A 47 -3.10 -4.30 -3.21
C LEU A 47 -3.24 -3.55 -1.89
N PHE A 48 -3.80 -4.21 -0.88
CA PHE A 48 -3.97 -3.60 0.44
C PHE A 48 -2.62 -3.28 1.09
N LEU A 49 -1.69 -4.22 1.12
CA LEU A 49 -0.38 -4.02 1.75
C LEU A 49 0.44 -2.94 1.05
N ARG A 50 0.39 -2.85 -0.29
CA ARG A 50 1.06 -1.77 -1.03
C ARG A 50 0.55 -0.38 -0.60
N SER A 51 -0.77 -0.20 -0.57
CA SER A 51 -1.37 1.05 -0.10
C SER A 51 -1.00 1.35 1.36
N ARG A 52 -0.95 0.34 2.23
CA ARG A 52 -0.55 0.56 3.63
C ARG A 52 0.93 0.92 3.77
N LEU A 53 1.80 0.43 2.90
CA LEU A 53 3.21 0.80 2.91
C LEU A 53 3.40 2.23 2.40
N GLU A 54 2.70 2.62 1.34
CA GLU A 54 2.67 4.00 0.84
C GLU A 54 2.17 4.96 1.93
N ASP A 55 1.05 4.67 2.59
CA ASP A 55 0.54 5.49 3.70
C ASP A 55 1.57 5.67 4.84
N LEU A 56 2.38 4.64 5.11
CA LEU A 56 3.40 4.67 6.16
C LEU A 56 4.62 5.50 5.74
N GLU A 57 5.02 5.40 4.48
CA GLU A 57 6.09 6.19 3.87
C GLU A 57 5.71 7.67 3.84
N ASP A 58 4.52 8.00 3.31
CA ASP A 58 3.98 9.36 3.25
C ASP A 58 3.91 10.02 4.63
N TYR A 59 3.42 9.28 5.64
CA TYR A 59 3.36 9.80 7.00
C TYR A 59 4.76 10.11 7.54
N LYS A 60 5.72 9.22 7.30
CA LYS A 60 7.10 9.38 7.74
C LYS A 60 7.73 10.60 7.07
N GLU A 61 7.60 10.73 5.76
CA GLU A 61 8.12 11.87 5.00
C GLU A 61 7.50 13.19 5.48
N ALA A 62 6.18 13.22 5.71
CA ALA A 62 5.51 14.40 6.24
C ALA A 62 5.99 14.78 7.64
N ALA A 63 6.24 13.80 8.51
CA ALA A 63 6.77 14.02 9.85
C ALA A 63 8.21 14.56 9.80
N GLU A 64 9.07 13.98 8.97
CA GLU A 64 10.46 14.43 8.79
C GLU A 64 10.50 15.87 8.22
N ALA A 65 9.71 16.16 7.18
CA ALA A 65 9.63 17.50 6.61
C ALA A 65 9.13 18.55 7.62
N TYR A 66 8.17 18.17 8.48
CA TYR A 66 7.70 19.04 9.55
C TYR A 66 8.78 19.29 10.60
N GLU A 67 9.51 18.25 11.02
CA GLU A 67 10.62 18.38 11.95
C GLU A 67 11.73 19.28 11.38
N GLU A 68 12.14 19.06 10.13
CA GLU A 68 13.13 19.90 9.44
C GLU A 68 12.68 21.37 9.35
N PHE A 69 11.42 21.61 8.98
CA PHE A 69 10.86 22.96 8.94
C PHE A 69 10.89 23.61 10.33
N THR A 70 10.45 22.91 11.37
CA THR A 70 10.48 23.46 12.74
C THR A 70 11.91 23.73 13.23
N ALA A 71 12.88 22.89 12.85
CA ALA A 71 14.29 23.06 13.21
C ALA A 71 14.96 24.21 12.42
N SER A 72 14.53 24.48 11.18
CA SER A 72 15.07 25.54 10.34
C SER A 72 14.80 26.95 10.90
N GLY A 73 13.72 27.12 11.67
CA GLY A 73 13.27 28.42 12.15
C GLY A 73 12.66 29.32 11.07
N GLU A 74 12.42 28.79 9.86
CA GLU A 74 11.71 29.49 8.80
C GLU A 74 10.26 29.85 9.23
N LYS A 75 9.76 30.96 8.69
CA LYS A 75 8.39 31.39 8.99
C LYS A 75 7.42 30.71 8.03
N THR A 76 6.27 30.31 8.55
CA THR A 76 5.15 29.96 7.69
C THR A 76 4.70 31.19 6.90
N VAL A 77 4.43 30.99 5.62
CA VAL A 77 3.91 32.04 4.73
C VAL A 77 2.44 31.76 4.45
N SER A 78 1.60 32.79 4.49
CA SER A 78 0.18 32.60 4.21
C SER A 78 -0.06 32.40 2.72
N PHE A 79 -1.09 31.62 2.36
CA PHE A 79 -1.47 31.43 0.96
C PHE A 79 -1.77 32.75 0.24
N SER A 80 -2.33 33.75 0.95
CA SER A 80 -2.58 35.07 0.37
C SER A 80 -1.30 35.81 -0.02
N ASP A 81 -0.22 35.60 0.72
CA ASP A 81 1.06 36.27 0.45
C ASP A 81 1.74 35.60 -0.75
N ILE A 82 1.74 34.26 -0.79
CA ILE A 82 2.21 33.48 -1.95
C ILE A 82 1.43 33.84 -3.21
N LYS A 83 0.11 33.98 -3.13
CA LYS A 83 -0.73 34.33 -4.29
C LYS A 83 -0.35 35.68 -4.90
N LYS A 84 -0.06 36.68 -4.06
CA LYS A 84 0.40 37.99 -4.52
C LYS A 84 1.81 37.94 -5.11
N GLU A 85 2.68 37.12 -4.54
CA GLU A 85 4.07 36.96 -5.01
C GLU A 85 4.16 36.24 -6.36
N LEU A 86 3.31 35.23 -6.57
CA LEU A 86 3.29 34.41 -7.78
C LEU A 86 2.33 34.92 -8.88
N ASP A 87 1.64 36.04 -8.65
CA ASP A 87 0.61 36.62 -9.54
C ASP A 87 -0.47 35.59 -9.95
N LEU A 88 -0.94 34.82 -8.97
CA LEU A 88 -2.00 33.79 -9.11
C LEU A 88 -3.38 34.32 -8.68
#